data_AF-A0A1F4JVJ7-F1
#
_entry.id   AF-A0A1F4JVJ7-F1
#
_cell.length_a   1.000
_cell.length_b   1.000
_cell.length_c   1.000
_cell.angle_alpha   90.00
_cell.angle_beta   90.00
_cell.angle_gamma   90.00
#
_symmetry.space_group_name_H-M   'P 1'
#
loop_
_entity.id
_entity.type
_entity.pdbx_description
1 polymer ?
#
loop_
_entity_poly.entity_id
_entity_poly.type
_entity_poly.pdbx_seq_one_letter_code
_entity_poly.pdbx_strand_id
1 'polypeptide(L)'
;MNNTITLPQAIFKKLEKISAETRLTPQSIIKQAIADRIEYEEWKLEQIDAGLAELKAGKGIPNDEFWAKIGAVKNARKKAA
;
A
#
# COMPACT_ATOMS: atom_id res chain seq x y z
N MET A 1 19.55 -17.82 -5.90
CA MET A 1 18.71 -18.74 -5.11
C MET A 1 17.43 -18.98 -5.90
N ASN A 2 16.96 -20.23 -5.98
CA ASN A 2 15.69 -20.55 -6.63
C ASN A 2 14.65 -20.80 -5.54
N ASN A 3 13.65 -19.92 -5.42
CA ASN A 3 12.58 -20.05 -4.44
C ASN A 3 11.28 -20.38 -5.18
N THR A 4 10.64 -21.49 -4.81
CA THR A 4 9.37 -21.91 -5.40
C THR A 4 8.23 -21.49 -4.47
N ILE A 5 7.21 -20.84 -5.01
CA ILE A 5 6.01 -20.43 -4.29
C ILE A 5 4.81 -21.09 -4.96
N THR A 6 3.99 -21.78 -4.19
CA THR A 6 2.76 -22.40 -4.68
C THR A 6 1.65 -21.37 -4.71
N LEU A 7 1.08 -21.14 -5.90
CA LEU A 7 -0.06 -20.23 -6.08
C LEU A 7 -1.37 -21.02 -6.23
N PRO A 8 -2.48 -20.54 -5.66
CA PRO A 8 -3.80 -21.08 -5.96
C PRO A 8 -4.08 -21.02 -7.47
N GLN A 9 -4.68 -22.08 -8.01
CA GLN A 9 -4.92 -22.21 -9.45
C GLN A 9 -5.76 -21.05 -10.02
N ALA A 10 -6.70 -20.52 -9.22
CA ALA A 10 -7.51 -19.36 -9.61
C ALA A 10 -6.67 -18.08 -9.81
N ILE A 11 -5.62 -17.88 -9.01
CA ILE A 11 -4.71 -16.73 -9.15
C ILE A 11 -3.81 -16.93 -10.36
N PHE A 12 -3.29 -18.14 -10.56
CA PHE A 12 -2.45 -18.45 -11.71
C PHE A 12 -3.19 -18.20 -13.04
N LYS A 13 -4.45 -18.64 -13.17
CA LYS A 13 -5.27 -18.35 -14.36
C LYS A 13 -5.46 -16.86 -14.63
N LYS A 14 -5.61 -16.05 -13.58
CA LYS A 14 -5.70 -14.58 -13.71
C LYS A 14 -4.38 -13.99 -14.19
N LEU A 15 -3.25 -14.47 -13.67
CA LEU A 15 -1.92 -14.05 -14.13
C LEU A 15 -1.68 -14.42 -15.59
N GLU A 16 -2.08 -15.62 -16.02
CA GLU A 16 -1.99 -16.03 -17.43
C GLU A 16 -2.85 -15.15 -18.33
N LYS A 17 -4.07 -14.83 -17.91
CA LYS A 17 -4.94 -13.91 -18.66
C LYS A 17 -4.29 -12.52 -18.82
N ILE A 18 -3.80 -11.94 -17.73
CA ILE A 18 -3.11 -10.64 -17.77
C ILE A 18 -1.87 -10.73 -18.64
N SER A 19 -1.10 -11.82 -18.53
CA SER A 19 0.08 -12.06 -19.35
C SER A 19 -0.25 -12.19 -20.83
N ALA A 20 -1.39 -12.78 -21.21
CA ALA A 20 -1.82 -12.88 -22.60
C ALA A 20 -2.25 -11.52 -23.19
N GLU A 21 -2.79 -10.64 -22.36
CA GLU A 21 -3.24 -9.29 -22.77
C GLU A 21 -2.11 -8.24 -22.67
N THR A 22 -1.01 -8.56 -21.98
CA THR A 22 0.14 -7.68 -21.80
C THR A 22 1.39 -8.27 -22.46
N ARG A 23 2.47 -7.50 -22.55
CA ARG A 23 3.79 -8.03 -23.00
C ARG A 23 4.63 -8.56 -21.84
N LEU A 24 3.99 -8.91 -20.72
CA LEU A 24 4.66 -9.33 -19.50
C LEU A 24 4.43 -10.81 -19.26
N THR A 25 5.45 -11.52 -18.78
CA THR A 25 5.30 -12.92 -18.36
C THR A 25 4.70 -13.00 -16.96
N PRO A 26 4.01 -14.10 -16.59
CA PRO A 26 3.45 -14.26 -15.24
C PRO A 26 4.53 -14.11 -14.16
N GLN A 27 5.74 -14.62 -14.44
CA GLN A 27 6.89 -14.50 -13.56
C GLN A 27 7.35 -13.05 -13.38
N SER A 28 7.34 -12.23 -14.44
CA SER A 28 7.67 -10.79 -14.34
C SER A 28 6.66 -10.06 -13.47
N ILE A 29 5.36 -10.35 -13.65
CA ILE A 29 4.27 -9.75 -12.87
C ILE A 29 4.43 -10.11 -11.39
N ILE A 30 4.70 -11.39 -11.07
CA ILE A 30 4.93 -11.83 -9.69
C ILE A 30 6.14 -11.14 -9.07
N LYS A 31 7.27 -11.06 -9.81
CA LYS A 31 8.48 -10.39 -9.31
C LYS A 31 8.21 -8.93 -8.97
N GLN A 32 7.53 -8.22 -9.85
CA GLN A 32 7.16 -6.82 -9.64
C GLN A 32 6.22 -6.69 -8.44
N ALA A 33 5.16 -7.49 -8.36
CA ALA A 33 4.21 -7.43 -7.24
C ALA A 33 4.87 -7.70 -5.88
N ILE A 34 5.86 -8.60 -5.83
CA ILE A 34 6.65 -8.85 -4.61
C ILE A 34 7.51 -7.63 -4.27
N ALA A 35 8.22 -7.06 -5.24
CA ALA A 35 9.06 -5.88 -5.02
C ALA A 35 8.22 -4.69 -4.52
N ASP A 36 7.13 -4.38 -5.22
CA ASP A 36 6.19 -3.31 -4.86
C ASP A 36 5.63 -3.52 -3.44
N ARG A 37 5.35 -4.78 -3.07
CA ARG A 37 4.84 -5.08 -1.74
C ARG A 37 5.90 -4.88 -0.65
N ILE A 38 7.14 -5.30 -0.90
CA ILE A 38 8.23 -5.12 0.06
C ILE A 38 8.50 -3.63 0.27
N GLU A 39 8.65 -2.87 -0.81
CA GLU A 39 8.89 -1.42 -0.74
C GLU A 39 7.79 -0.69 0.03
N TYR A 40 6.53 -1.05 -0.21
CA TYR A 40 5.41 -0.49 0.54
C TYR A 40 5.49 -0.80 2.03
N GLU A 41 5.81 -2.04 2.41
CA GLU A 41 5.89 -2.42 3.83
C GLU A 41 7.08 -1.75 4.51
N GLU A 42 8.23 -1.64 3.85
CA GLU A 42 9.40 -0.91 4.36
C GLU A 42 9.06 0.56 4.62
N TRP A 43 8.53 1.26 3.61
CA TRP A 43 8.06 2.63 3.75
C TRP A 43 7.04 2.77 4.89
N LYS A 44 6.07 1.85 4.97
CA LYS A 44 5.00 1.92 5.98
C LYS A 44 5.56 1.74 7.39
N LEU A 45 6.50 0.83 7.58
CA LEU A 45 7.17 0.64 8.87
C LEU A 45 7.92 1.91 9.28
N GLU A 46 8.65 2.54 8.35
CA GLU A 46 9.32 3.83 8.60
C GLU A 46 8.33 4.92 9.02
N GLN A 47 7.18 5.03 8.34
CA GLN A 47 6.14 6.01 8.72
C GLN A 47 5.57 5.74 10.12
N ILE A 48 5.37 4.47 10.46
CA ILE A 48 4.88 4.09 11.79
C ILE A 48 5.92 4.46 12.86
N ASP A 49 7.18 4.14 12.64
CA ASP A 49 8.26 4.43 13.58
C ASP A 49 8.44 5.95 13.77
N ALA A 50 8.39 6.71 12.68
CA ALA A 50 8.42 8.17 12.73
C ALA A 50 7.23 8.73 13.52
N GLY A 51 6.00 8.26 13.23
CA GLY A 51 4.80 8.67 13.96
C GLY A 51 4.87 8.34 15.45
N LEU A 52 5.34 7.14 15.81
CA LEU A 52 5.54 6.75 17.21
C LEU A 52 6.58 7.63 17.92
N ALA A 53 7.65 8.03 17.24
CA ALA A 53 8.63 8.96 17.78
C ALA A 53 8.03 10.35 18.03
N GLU A 54 7.21 10.87 17.10
CA GLU A 54 6.51 12.14 17.28
C GLU A 54 5.49 12.11 18.43
N LEU A 55 4.76 11.00 18.56
CA LEU A 55 3.85 10.79 19.69
C LEU A 55 4.60 10.79 21.02
N LYS A 56 5.74 10.09 21.11
CA LYS A 56 6.60 10.10 22.31
C LYS A 56 7.16 11.49 22.62
N ALA A 57 7.43 12.30 21.59
CA ALA A 57 7.85 13.70 21.73
C ALA A 57 6.69 14.66 22.09
N GLY A 58 5.48 14.16 22.31
CA GLY A 58 4.31 14.95 22.68
C GLY A 58 3.67 15.73 21.53
N LYS A 59 4.02 15.42 20.27
CA LYS A 59 3.47 16.08 19.07
C LYS A 59 2.17 15.45 18.56
N GLY A 60 1.59 14.52 19.31
CA GLY A 60 0.30 13.91 18.98
C GLY A 60 -0.83 14.92 19.07
N ILE A 61 -1.86 14.75 18.22
CA ILE A 61 -3.10 15.51 18.32
C ILE A 61 -4.19 14.68 19.02
N PRO A 62 -5.05 15.30 19.84
CA PRO A 62 -6.23 14.65 20.39
C PRO A 62 -7.21 14.15 19.33
N ASN A 63 -8.04 13.17 19.69
CA ASN A 63 -8.97 12.49 18.77
C ASN A 63 -10.04 13.44 18.19
N ASP A 64 -10.57 14.34 19.01
CA ASP A 64 -11.52 15.39 18.58
C ASP A 64 -10.89 16.35 17.56
N GLU A 65 -9.65 16.78 17.79
CA GLU A 65 -8.89 17.61 16.84
C GLU A 65 -8.63 16.87 15.52
N PHE A 66 -8.31 15.57 15.58
CA PHE A 66 -8.15 14.74 14.40
C PHE A 66 -9.42 14.70 13.53
N TRP A 67 -10.59 14.41 14.13
CA TRP A 67 -11.85 14.37 13.39
C TRP A 67 -12.26 15.73 12.81
N ALA A 68 -11.98 16.81 13.53
CA ALA A 68 -12.21 18.17 13.04
C ALA A 68 -11.39 18.46 11.76
N LYS A 69 -10.10 18.07 11.73
CA LYS A 69 -9.24 18.22 10.55
C LYS A 69 -9.73 17.39 9.36
N ILE A 70 -10.14 16.14 9.59
CA ILE A 70 -10.68 15.28 8.53
C ILE A 70 -12.00 15.85 7.95
N GLY A 71 -12.88 16.35 8.81
CA GLY A 71 -14.12 17.02 8.41
C GLY A 71 -13.87 18.23 7.51
N ALA A 72 -12.88 19.07 7.86
CA ALA A 72 -12.50 20.24 7.08
C ALA A 72 -12.03 19.86 5.67
N VAL A 73 -11.20 18.82 5.54
CA VAL A 73 -10.72 18.33 4.23
C VAL A 73 -11.85 17.82 3.34
N LYS A 74 -12.82 17.08 3.91
CA LYS A 74 -14.00 16.61 3.17
C LYS A 74 -14.85 17.76 2.64
N ASN A 75 -15.08 18.78 3.46
CA ASN A 75 -15.85 19.97 3.07
C ASN A 75 -15.14 20.81 2.00
N ALA A 76 -13.81 20.90 2.06
CA ALA A 76 -13.00 21.57 1.04
C ALA A 76 -13.09 20.87 -0.33
N ARG A 77 -12.99 19.53 -0.36
CA ARG A 77 -13.18 18.76 -1.60
C ARG A 77 -14.58 18.93 -2.21
N LYS A 78 -15.62 18.99 -1.36
CA LYS A 78 -17.00 19.20 -1.80
C LYS A 78 -17.27 20.59 -2.38
N LYS A 79 -16.53 21.62 -1.95
CA LYS A 79 -16.64 22.98 -2.50
C LYS A 79 -15.89 23.17 -3.82
N ALA A 80 -14.95 22.27 -4.13
CA ALA A 80 -14.11 22.34 -5.33
C ALA A 80 -14.63 21.47 -6.49
N ALA A 81 -15.72 20.73 -6.28
CA ALA A 81 -16.42 19.92 -7.26
C ALA A 81 -17.76 20.56 -7.62
#